data_AF-A0A7K1JM81-F1
#
_entry.id   AF-A0A7K1JM81-F1
#
_cell.length_a   1.000
_cell.length_b   1.000
_cell.length_c   1.000
_cell.angle_alpha   90.00
_cell.angle_beta   90.00
_cell.angle_gamma   90.00
#
_symmetry.space_group_name_H-M   'P 1'
#
loop_
_entity.id
_entity.type
_entity.pdbx_description
1 polymer ?
#
loop_
_entity_poly.entity_id
_entity_poly.type
_entity_poly.pdbx_seq_one_letter_code
_entity_poly.pdbx_strand_id
1 'polypeptide(L)'
;MSSPGVNQVQRGAGGDASSSEPDLREGAISAPRAFLYVIPSLGIGTFIACGGSYFMQAGAGNSAWLSALFRFALFLVLARIISNWAKKPVATGSLMSYIAIEASLWLGLLAGAALLVGYLLAVAATMLNFLYFGMSFLNTFGVPFLGTNGAIVLSGAFTLFLVVLVTRGIDVSVNVTTVLGWLAVPLGVVLLGLMASQRGLERRRS
;
A
#
# COMPACT_ATOMS: atom_id res chain seq x y z
N MET A 1 54.54 -46.31 -16.04
CA MET A 1 55.28 -45.63 -17.13
C MET A 1 54.29 -45.45 -18.27
N SER A 2 53.85 -44.28 -18.71
CA SER A 2 54.23 -42.89 -18.46
C SER A 2 53.08 -42.01 -18.99
N SER A 3 52.60 -41.04 -18.21
CA SER A 3 51.97 -39.83 -18.76
C SER A 3 53.09 -38.82 -18.96
N PRO A 4 53.10 -38.04 -20.06
CA PRO A 4 52.64 -36.65 -19.93
C PRO A 4 52.06 -36.03 -21.23
N GLY A 5 51.27 -34.95 -21.09
CA GLY A 5 50.96 -34.08 -22.22
C GLY A 5 49.76 -33.14 -22.02
N VAL A 6 49.97 -32.06 -21.27
CA VAL A 6 49.06 -30.92 -21.06
C VAL A 6 49.20 -29.90 -22.21
N ASN A 7 48.11 -29.17 -22.51
CA ASN A 7 47.95 -27.96 -23.36
C ASN A 7 47.78 -28.15 -24.87
N GLN A 8 46.95 -27.42 -25.63
CA GLN A 8 45.86 -26.44 -25.43
C GLN A 8 45.44 -26.03 -26.87
N VAL A 9 44.15 -25.66 -27.07
CA VAL A 9 43.66 -24.68 -28.08
C VAL A 9 43.57 -25.21 -29.54
N GLN A 10 42.42 -25.21 -30.23
CA GLN A 10 41.52 -24.06 -30.45
C GLN A 10 40.14 -24.42 -31.06
N ARG A 11 39.07 -23.93 -30.39
CA ARG A 11 37.85 -23.23 -30.87
C ARG A 11 36.81 -23.85 -31.83
N GLY A 12 35.56 -23.81 -31.32
CA GLY A 12 34.32 -23.42 -32.03
C GLY A 12 33.29 -24.55 -32.02
N ALA A 13 32.09 -24.47 -31.43
CA ALA A 13 31.30 -23.35 -30.95
C ALA A 13 30.45 -23.81 -29.74
N GLY A 14 30.36 -22.95 -28.73
CA GLY A 14 29.51 -23.14 -27.57
C GLY A 14 28.04 -22.97 -27.95
N GLY A 15 27.23 -23.92 -27.48
CA GLY A 15 25.79 -23.83 -27.40
C GLY A 15 25.40 -24.32 -26.01
N ASP A 16 25.95 -23.69 -24.97
CA ASP A 16 25.52 -23.92 -23.61
C ASP A 16 24.07 -23.44 -23.52
N ALA A 17 23.19 -24.42 -23.33
CA ALA A 17 21.86 -24.23 -22.79
C ALA A 17 21.98 -23.69 -21.35
N SER A 18 22.41 -22.43 -21.20
CA SER A 18 22.17 -21.69 -19.97
C SER A 18 20.70 -21.30 -19.99
N SER A 19 19.94 -21.97 -19.13
CA SER A 19 18.68 -21.51 -18.56
C SER A 19 18.50 -20.00 -18.73
N SER A 20 17.57 -19.62 -19.59
CA SER A 20 16.95 -18.31 -19.55
C SER A 20 16.16 -18.20 -18.25
N GLU A 21 16.88 -18.06 -17.12
CA GLU A 21 16.33 -17.38 -15.96
C GLU A 21 15.89 -16.00 -16.48
N PRO A 22 14.63 -15.59 -16.26
CA PRO A 22 14.23 -14.22 -16.52
C PRO A 22 15.23 -13.31 -15.82
N ASP A 23 15.92 -12.45 -16.57
CA ASP A 23 16.81 -11.44 -15.99
C ASP A 23 15.97 -10.62 -15.01
N LEU A 24 16.15 -10.87 -13.70
CA LEU A 24 15.40 -10.27 -12.57
C LEU A 24 15.59 -8.74 -12.47
N ARG A 25 16.13 -8.11 -13.51
CA ARG A 25 16.37 -6.69 -13.66
C ARG A 25 15.21 -5.94 -14.31
N GLU A 26 14.23 -6.62 -14.91
CA GLU A 26 13.02 -5.95 -15.39
C GLU A 26 12.10 -5.60 -14.21
N GLY A 27 12.19 -4.35 -13.72
CA GLY A 27 11.21 -3.80 -12.78
C GLY A 27 11.73 -3.42 -11.38
N ALA A 28 13.04 -3.43 -11.14
CA ALA A 28 13.60 -2.98 -9.85
C ALA A 28 13.29 -1.48 -9.62
N ILE A 29 12.30 -1.21 -8.77
CA ILE A 29 12.02 0.13 -8.26
C ILE A 29 13.25 0.66 -7.53
N SER A 30 13.80 1.80 -7.95
CA SER A 30 14.99 2.37 -7.30
C SER A 30 14.69 2.68 -5.81
N ALA A 31 15.68 2.54 -4.92
CA ALA A 31 15.47 2.75 -3.48
C ALA A 31 14.76 4.08 -3.13
N PRO A 32 15.05 5.22 -3.80
CA PRO A 32 14.29 6.46 -3.59
C PRO A 32 12.82 6.34 -4.01
N ARG A 33 12.53 5.67 -5.13
CA ARG A 33 11.16 5.44 -5.60
C ARG A 33 10.40 4.48 -4.67
N ALA A 34 11.09 3.45 -4.15
CA ALA A 34 10.52 2.54 -3.16
C ALA A 34 10.14 3.29 -1.88
N PHE A 35 11.03 4.15 -1.38
CA PHE A 35 10.75 5.00 -0.23
C PHE A 35 9.57 5.94 -0.47
N LEU A 36 9.53 6.59 -1.64
CA LEU A 36 8.44 7.50 -2.00
C LEU A 36 7.10 6.77 -2.16
N TYR A 37 7.10 5.53 -2.63
CA TYR A 37 5.90 4.69 -2.76
C TYR A 37 5.32 4.25 -1.42
N VAL A 38 6.13 4.16 -0.36
CA VAL A 38 5.66 3.74 0.97
C VAL A 38 4.61 4.70 1.55
N ILE A 39 4.70 5.99 1.24
CA ILE A 39 3.80 7.01 1.78
C ILE A 39 2.34 6.83 1.30
N PRO A 40 2.06 6.72 -0.01
CA PRO A 40 0.73 6.36 -0.47
C PRO A 40 0.32 4.95 -0.04
N SER A 41 1.24 3.98 0.00
CA SER A 41 0.89 2.60 0.38
C SER A 41 0.46 2.47 1.85
N LEU A 42 0.98 3.32 2.73
CA LEU A 42 0.56 3.38 4.13
C LEU A 42 -0.78 4.12 4.32
N GLY A 43 -1.33 4.72 3.25
CA GLY A 43 -2.59 5.45 3.30
C GLY A 43 -2.53 6.68 4.19
N ILE A 44 -1.35 7.30 4.38
CA ILE A 44 -1.16 8.45 5.28
C ILE A 44 -2.02 9.63 4.83
N GLY A 45 -2.05 9.92 3.52
CA GLY A 45 -2.91 10.97 2.95
C GLY A 45 -4.39 10.71 3.26
N THR A 46 -4.84 9.47 3.08
CA THR A 46 -6.21 9.04 3.40
C THR A 46 -6.48 9.11 4.91
N PHE A 47 -5.50 8.82 5.76
CA PHE A 47 -5.66 8.90 7.21
C PHE A 47 -5.85 10.36 7.69
N ILE A 48 -5.10 11.30 7.10
CA ILE A 48 -5.19 12.74 7.39
C ILE A 48 -6.49 13.33 6.82
N ALA A 49 -6.84 12.99 5.58
CA ALA A 49 -7.96 13.59 4.85
C ALA A 49 -9.32 12.95 5.19
N CYS A 50 -9.34 11.63 5.45
CA CYS A 50 -10.55 10.81 5.41
C CYS A 50 -10.87 10.09 6.74
N GLY A 51 -10.55 10.66 7.90
CA GLY A 51 -11.30 10.27 9.10
C GLY A 51 -10.87 9.01 9.84
N GLY A 52 -9.56 8.71 9.89
CA GLY A 52 -9.04 7.96 11.04
C GLY A 52 -9.50 8.61 12.36
N SER A 53 -9.59 9.93 12.37
CA SER A 53 -10.14 10.73 13.47
C SER A 53 -11.62 10.49 13.76
N TYR A 54 -12.52 10.25 12.80
CA TYR A 54 -13.96 10.08 13.12
C TYR A 54 -14.22 8.76 13.85
N PHE A 55 -13.73 7.63 13.32
CA PHE A 55 -13.91 6.33 13.98
C PHE A 55 -13.11 6.23 15.29
N MET A 56 -11.90 6.81 15.34
CA MET A 56 -11.14 6.86 16.58
C MET A 56 -11.77 7.79 17.60
N GLN A 57 -12.41 8.89 17.19
CA GLN A 57 -13.14 9.78 18.10
C GLN A 57 -14.48 9.17 18.54
N ALA A 58 -15.16 8.43 17.67
CA ALA A 58 -16.39 7.72 18.04
C ALA A 58 -16.14 6.60 19.07
N GLY A 59 -15.01 5.90 18.97
CA GLY A 59 -14.67 4.81 19.90
C GLY A 59 -13.85 5.25 21.12
N ALA A 60 -12.85 6.11 20.95
CA ALA A 60 -11.89 6.50 21.97
C ALA A 60 -12.04 7.97 22.42
N GLY A 61 -12.89 8.78 21.77
CA GLY A 61 -13.10 10.16 22.15
C GLY A 61 -11.79 10.97 22.18
N ASN A 62 -11.50 11.58 23.32
CA ASN A 62 -10.28 12.36 23.51
C ASN A 62 -8.99 11.51 23.60
N SER A 63 -9.09 10.19 23.79
CA SER A 63 -7.91 9.31 23.79
C SER A 63 -7.56 8.76 22.40
N ALA A 64 -8.28 9.17 21.34
CA ALA A 64 -8.01 8.82 19.95
C ALA A 64 -6.55 9.09 19.53
N TRP A 65 -5.92 10.14 20.04
CA TRP A 65 -4.52 10.43 19.75
C TRP A 65 -3.56 9.40 20.34
N LEU A 66 -3.87 8.81 21.51
CA LEU A 66 -3.07 7.71 22.08
C LEU A 66 -3.21 6.46 21.22
N SER A 67 -4.42 6.14 20.76
CA SER A 67 -4.64 5.01 19.87
C SER A 67 -3.87 5.17 18.54
N ALA A 68 -3.75 6.41 18.03
CA ALA A 68 -2.95 6.70 16.84
C ALA A 68 -1.45 6.52 17.11
N LEU A 69 -0.97 6.96 18.27
CA LEU A 69 0.42 6.79 18.68
C LEU A 69 0.78 5.31 18.89
N PHE A 70 -0.11 4.53 19.48
CA PHE A 70 0.06 3.09 19.65
C PHE A 70 0.11 2.37 18.29
N ARG A 71 -0.78 2.74 17.36
CA ARG A 71 -0.75 2.22 15.98
C ARG A 71 0.56 2.53 15.28
N PHE A 72 1.09 3.75 15.44
CA PHE A 72 2.38 4.13 14.89
C PHE A 72 3.54 3.29 15.47
N ALA A 73 3.56 3.10 16.80
CA ALA A 73 4.55 2.26 17.47
C ALA A 73 4.51 0.81 16.95
N LEU A 74 3.30 0.24 16.80
CA LEU A 74 3.12 -1.09 16.22
C LEU A 74 3.67 -1.18 14.79
N PHE A 75 3.41 -0.16 13.96
CA PHE A 75 3.96 -0.08 12.61
C PHE A 75 5.49 -0.08 12.59
N LEU A 76 6.15 0.65 13.50
CA LEU A 76 7.62 0.68 13.59
C LEU A 76 8.18 -0.70 13.97
N VAL A 77 7.53 -1.40 14.90
CA VAL A 77 7.94 -2.76 15.29
C VAL A 77 7.81 -3.71 14.11
N LEU A 78 6.67 -3.71 13.39
CA LEU A 78 6.50 -4.53 12.19
C LEU A 78 7.51 -4.17 11.10
N ALA A 79 7.72 -2.89 10.82
CA ALA A 79 8.69 -2.43 9.84
C ALA A 79 10.10 -2.93 10.17
N ARG A 80 10.48 -2.90 11.46
CA ARG A 80 11.77 -3.39 11.93
C ARG A 80 11.93 -4.90 11.74
N ILE A 81 10.86 -5.67 11.97
CA ILE A 81 10.84 -7.13 11.75
C ILE A 81 10.98 -7.42 10.26
N ILE A 82 10.11 -6.85 9.42
CA ILE A 82 10.07 -7.07 7.97
C ILE A 82 11.41 -6.67 7.31
N SER A 83 12.02 -5.58 7.76
CA SER A 83 13.31 -5.10 7.23
C SER A 83 14.47 -6.09 7.42
N ASN A 84 14.37 -7.04 8.37
CA ASN A 84 15.37 -8.11 8.48
C ASN A 84 15.23 -9.14 7.36
N TRP A 85 14.00 -9.42 6.93
CA TRP A 85 13.68 -10.42 5.91
C TRP A 85 13.87 -9.87 4.50
N ALA A 86 13.54 -8.59 4.29
CA ALA A 86 13.65 -7.89 3.00
C ALA A 86 15.08 -7.83 2.42
N LYS A 87 16.11 -8.20 3.20
CA LYS A 87 17.51 -8.26 2.75
C LYS A 87 17.83 -9.55 1.98
N LYS A 88 16.97 -10.56 2.02
CA LYS A 88 17.20 -11.86 1.36
C LYS A 88 16.51 -11.87 -0.02
N PRO A 89 17.19 -12.30 -1.10
CA PRO A 89 16.60 -12.36 -2.44
C PRO A 89 15.61 -13.54 -2.54
N VAL A 90 14.36 -13.27 -2.94
CA VAL A 90 13.32 -14.28 -3.18
C VAL A 90 12.44 -13.88 -4.35
N ALA A 91 12.03 -14.88 -5.14
CA ALA A 91 11.35 -14.74 -6.42
C ALA A 91 10.08 -13.86 -6.42
N THR A 92 9.31 -13.80 -5.32
CA THR A 92 8.07 -12.99 -5.26
C THR A 92 8.16 -11.79 -4.32
N GLY A 93 9.23 -11.67 -3.52
CA GLY A 93 9.36 -10.63 -2.48
C GLY A 93 8.29 -10.65 -1.36
N SER A 94 7.37 -11.63 -1.34
CA SER A 94 6.28 -11.69 -0.35
C SER A 94 6.69 -12.43 0.93
N LEU A 95 6.11 -12.04 2.08
CA LEU A 95 6.33 -12.68 3.38
C LEU A 95 6.07 -14.19 3.34
N MET A 96 5.08 -14.62 2.55
CA MET A 96 4.75 -16.02 2.32
C MET A 96 5.95 -16.79 1.75
N SER A 97 6.65 -16.24 0.76
CA SER A 97 7.82 -16.91 0.17
C SER A 97 9.01 -16.97 1.11
N TYR A 98 9.23 -15.94 1.93
CA TYR A 98 10.27 -15.97 2.97
C TYR A 98 10.02 -17.10 3.99
N ILE A 99 8.79 -17.22 4.48
CA ILE A 99 8.42 -18.24 5.48
C ILE A 99 8.41 -19.65 4.87
N ALA A 100 7.96 -19.79 3.62
CA ALA A 100 7.93 -21.08 2.94
C ALA A 100 9.32 -21.68 2.75
N ILE A 101 10.33 -20.84 2.50
CA ILE A 101 11.72 -21.26 2.31
C ILE A 101 12.41 -21.57 3.65
N GLU A 102 12.19 -20.75 4.68
CA GLU A 102 12.95 -20.87 5.93
C GLU A 102 12.30 -21.76 7.00
N ALA A 103 10.98 -21.87 7.01
CA ALA A 103 10.26 -22.62 8.05
C ALA A 103 9.58 -23.87 7.49
N SER A 104 8.53 -23.69 6.70
CA SER A 104 7.84 -24.78 6.00
C SER A 104 6.77 -24.25 5.04
N LEU A 105 6.40 -25.06 4.04
CA LEU A 105 5.32 -24.74 3.11
C LEU A 105 3.99 -24.45 3.80
N TRP A 106 3.63 -25.22 4.84
CA TRP A 106 2.38 -25.03 5.58
C TRP A 106 2.31 -23.70 6.32
N LEU A 107 3.40 -23.29 6.96
CA LEU A 107 3.49 -21.96 7.59
C LEU A 107 3.49 -20.85 6.54
N GLY A 108 4.12 -21.07 5.39
CA GLY A 108 4.06 -20.16 4.25
C GLY A 108 2.63 -19.98 3.73
N LEU A 109 1.88 -21.07 3.55
CA LEU A 109 0.47 -21.04 3.13
C LEU A 109 -0.42 -20.32 4.16
N LEU A 110 -0.21 -20.57 5.45
CA LEU A 110 -0.93 -19.87 6.51
C LEU A 110 -0.65 -18.36 6.48
N ALA A 111 0.61 -17.97 6.29
CA ALA A 111 0.98 -16.56 6.11
C ALA A 111 0.36 -15.95 4.85
N GLY A 112 0.32 -16.69 3.74
CA GLY A 112 -0.35 -16.28 2.51
C GLY A 112 -1.85 -16.07 2.70
N ALA A 113 -2.53 -16.98 3.41
CA ALA A 113 -3.95 -16.85 3.74
C ALA A 113 -4.21 -15.64 4.65
N ALA A 114 -3.37 -15.41 5.65
CA ALA A 114 -3.47 -14.23 6.51
C ALA A 114 -3.30 -12.92 5.72
N LEU A 115 -2.34 -12.87 4.78
CA LEU A 115 -2.17 -11.73 3.89
C LEU A 115 -3.40 -11.52 2.99
N LEU A 116 -3.94 -12.60 2.41
CA LEU A 116 -5.14 -12.53 1.58
C LEU A 116 -6.33 -11.92 2.35
N VAL A 117 -6.57 -12.40 3.57
CA VAL A 117 -7.61 -11.84 4.45
C VAL A 117 -7.32 -10.38 4.77
N GLY A 118 -6.07 -10.02 5.05
CA GLY A 118 -5.65 -8.64 5.27
C GLY A 118 -5.94 -7.73 4.07
N TYR A 119 -5.67 -8.18 2.85
CA TYR A 119 -5.98 -7.45 1.63
C TYR A 119 -7.49 -7.30 1.41
N LEU A 120 -8.29 -8.34 1.66
CA LEU A 120 -9.75 -8.25 1.57
C LEU A 120 -10.31 -7.21 2.56
N LEU A 121 -9.81 -7.19 3.79
CA LEU A 121 -10.18 -6.19 4.79
C LEU A 121 -9.73 -4.77 4.38
N ALA A 122 -8.53 -4.62 3.80
CA ALA A 122 -8.05 -3.34 3.32
C ALA A 122 -8.91 -2.79 2.17
N VAL A 123 -9.33 -3.63 1.23
CA VAL A 123 -10.26 -3.26 0.16
C VAL A 123 -11.62 -2.84 0.73
N ALA A 124 -12.17 -3.62 1.66
CA ALA A 124 -13.44 -3.28 2.33
C ALA A 124 -13.36 -1.95 3.09
N ALA A 125 -12.28 -1.72 3.84
CA ALA A 125 -12.06 -0.45 4.54
C ALA A 125 -11.88 0.73 3.57
N THR A 126 -11.22 0.52 2.44
CA THR A 126 -11.05 1.55 1.41
C THR A 126 -12.39 1.91 0.76
N MET A 127 -13.21 0.91 0.43
CA MET A 127 -14.58 1.10 -0.05
C MET A 127 -15.43 1.89 0.96
N LEU A 128 -15.34 1.53 2.25
CA LEU A 128 -16.07 2.24 3.31
C LEU A 128 -15.71 3.73 3.34
N ASN A 129 -14.43 4.06 3.31
CA ASN A 129 -13.97 5.46 3.24
C ASN A 129 -14.49 6.15 1.97
N PHE A 130 -14.36 5.51 0.81
CA PHE A 130 -14.85 6.06 -0.44
C PHE A 130 -16.35 6.40 -0.38
N LEU A 131 -17.17 5.51 0.19
CA LEU A 131 -18.60 5.75 0.38
C LEU A 131 -18.87 6.93 1.33
N TYR A 132 -18.24 6.96 2.51
CA TYR A 132 -18.45 8.03 3.49
C TYR A 132 -18.12 9.41 2.92
N PHE A 133 -16.94 9.59 2.31
CA PHE A 133 -16.53 10.88 1.77
C PHE A 133 -17.21 11.20 0.46
N GLY A 134 -17.43 10.21 -0.41
CA GLY A 134 -18.13 10.40 -1.68
C GLY A 134 -19.58 10.85 -1.48
N MET A 135 -20.32 10.24 -0.55
CA MET A 135 -21.68 10.67 -0.24
C MET A 135 -21.71 12.07 0.40
N SER A 136 -20.80 12.36 1.33
CA SER A 136 -20.69 13.70 1.96
C SER A 136 -20.34 14.80 0.94
N PHE A 137 -19.42 14.50 0.02
CA PHE A 137 -19.05 15.38 -1.08
C PHE A 137 -20.24 15.66 -2.00
N LEU A 138 -20.92 14.62 -2.48
CA LEU A 138 -22.08 14.77 -3.36
C LEU A 138 -23.23 15.52 -2.69
N ASN A 139 -23.44 15.30 -1.39
CA ASN A 139 -24.42 16.03 -0.61
C ASN A 139 -24.11 17.53 -0.57
N THR A 140 -22.83 17.90 -0.45
CA THR A 140 -22.38 19.31 -0.49
C THR A 140 -22.70 20.00 -1.82
N PHE A 141 -22.69 19.25 -2.93
CA PHE A 141 -23.08 19.73 -4.27
C PHE A 141 -24.59 19.64 -4.55
N GLY A 142 -25.40 19.39 -3.52
CA GLY A 142 -26.86 19.36 -3.64
C GLY A 142 -27.40 18.10 -4.31
N VAL A 143 -26.60 17.04 -4.44
CA VAL A 143 -27.08 15.73 -4.91
C VAL A 143 -27.45 14.89 -3.70
N PRO A 144 -28.74 14.69 -3.39
CA PRO A 144 -29.18 13.99 -2.19
C PRO A 144 -29.05 12.47 -2.37
N PHE A 145 -27.82 11.98 -2.48
CA PHE A 145 -27.53 10.55 -2.32
C PHE A 145 -27.53 10.20 -0.84
N LEU A 146 -28.71 10.28 -0.21
CA LEU A 146 -28.90 9.92 1.19
C LEU A 146 -29.59 8.55 1.26
N GLY A 147 -28.93 7.61 1.94
CA GLY A 147 -29.46 6.27 2.21
C GLY A 147 -28.92 5.16 1.31
N THR A 148 -29.51 3.97 1.46
CA THR A 148 -29.01 2.71 0.91
C THR A 148 -28.83 2.73 -0.62
N ASN A 149 -29.74 3.37 -1.36
CA ASN A 149 -29.69 3.42 -2.81
C ASN A 149 -28.46 4.19 -3.33
N GLY A 150 -28.09 5.29 -2.66
CA GLY A 150 -26.88 6.04 -3.01
C GLY A 150 -25.61 5.25 -2.74
N ALA A 151 -25.56 4.53 -1.60
CA ALA A 151 -24.45 3.65 -1.28
C ALA A 151 -24.30 2.51 -2.30
N ILE A 152 -25.39 1.92 -2.76
CA ILE A 152 -25.38 0.87 -3.80
C ILE A 152 -24.84 1.42 -5.12
N VAL A 153 -25.34 2.57 -5.58
CA VAL A 153 -24.89 3.18 -6.85
C VAL A 153 -23.40 3.52 -6.79
N LEU A 154 -22.95 4.16 -5.69
CA LEU A 154 -21.57 4.61 -5.55
C LEU A 154 -20.60 3.44 -5.39
N SER A 155 -20.97 2.39 -4.63
CA SER A 155 -20.15 1.17 -4.50
C SER A 155 -20.08 0.38 -5.79
N GLY A 156 -21.18 0.31 -6.55
CA GLY A 156 -21.22 -0.27 -7.89
C GLY A 156 -20.28 0.47 -8.85
N ALA A 157 -20.35 1.80 -8.87
CA ALA A 157 -19.48 2.64 -9.70
C ALA A 157 -17.99 2.46 -9.34
N PHE A 158 -17.66 2.42 -8.04
CA PHE A 158 -16.28 2.19 -7.58
C PHE A 158 -15.77 0.79 -7.97
N THR A 159 -16.60 -0.23 -7.78
CA THR A 159 -16.25 -1.61 -8.14
C THR A 159 -16.02 -1.73 -9.65
N LEU A 160 -16.93 -1.17 -10.47
CA LEU A 160 -16.79 -1.13 -11.92
C LEU A 160 -15.50 -0.42 -12.33
N PHE A 161 -15.21 0.72 -11.71
CA PHE A 161 -13.97 1.46 -11.96
C PHE A 161 -12.72 0.60 -11.67
N LEU A 162 -12.68 -0.10 -10.53
CA LEU A 162 -11.58 -1.02 -10.21
C LEU A 162 -11.47 -2.17 -11.21
N VAL A 163 -12.60 -2.79 -11.59
CA VAL A 163 -12.62 -3.85 -12.60
C VAL A 163 -12.06 -3.35 -13.93
N VAL A 164 -12.43 -2.14 -14.37
CA VAL A 164 -11.88 -1.54 -15.60
C VAL A 164 -10.38 -1.31 -15.48
N LEU A 165 -9.88 -0.80 -14.34
CA LEU A 165 -8.45 -0.59 -14.13
C LEU A 165 -7.66 -1.90 -14.20
N VAL A 166 -8.14 -2.94 -13.52
CA VAL A 166 -7.50 -4.26 -13.46
C VAL A 166 -7.54 -4.95 -14.83
N THR A 167 -8.70 -4.96 -15.50
CA THR A 167 -8.86 -5.63 -16.81
C THR A 167 -8.08 -4.94 -17.92
N ARG A 168 -7.84 -3.64 -17.82
CA ARG A 168 -6.97 -2.91 -18.74
C ARG A 168 -5.48 -3.10 -18.46
N GLY A 169 -5.12 -3.81 -17.39
CA GLY A 169 -3.72 -3.97 -16.98
C GLY A 169 -3.04 -2.63 -16.81
N ILE A 170 -3.76 -1.62 -16.31
CA ILE A 170 -3.16 -0.30 -16.07
C ILE A 170 -2.21 -0.50 -14.89
N ASP A 171 -0.93 -0.70 -15.22
CA ASP A 171 0.16 -0.56 -14.26
C ASP A 171 0.15 0.89 -13.82
N VAL A 172 -0.52 1.14 -12.70
CA VAL A 172 -0.58 2.47 -12.12
C VAL A 172 0.86 2.85 -11.81
N SER A 173 1.39 3.75 -12.62
CA SER A 173 2.76 4.19 -12.51
C SER A 173 3.03 4.56 -11.05
N VAL A 174 4.09 3.98 -10.48
CA VAL A 174 4.58 4.32 -9.14
C VAL A 174 4.65 5.83 -8.98
N ASN A 175 5.03 6.55 -10.04
CA ASN A 175 5.10 8.01 -10.04
C ASN A 175 3.71 8.65 -9.88
N VAL A 176 2.68 8.16 -10.56
CA VAL A 176 1.31 8.72 -10.45
C VAL A 176 0.75 8.49 -9.05
N THR A 177 0.87 7.27 -8.52
CA THR A 177 0.45 6.94 -7.16
C THR A 177 1.22 7.76 -6.12
N THR A 178 2.53 7.92 -6.33
CA THR A 178 3.40 8.72 -5.47
C THR A 178 3.00 10.19 -5.50
N VAL A 179 2.80 10.78 -6.68
CA VAL A 179 2.44 12.19 -6.83
C VAL A 179 1.07 12.46 -6.22
N LEU A 180 0.05 11.64 -6.52
CA LEU A 180 -1.28 11.82 -5.93
C LEU A 180 -1.26 11.64 -4.41
N GLY A 181 -0.55 10.61 -3.92
CA GLY A 181 -0.40 10.37 -2.48
C GLY A 181 0.30 11.54 -1.76
N TRP A 182 1.37 12.06 -2.36
CA TRP A 182 2.10 13.20 -1.81
C TRP A 182 1.33 14.51 -1.92
N LEU A 183 0.47 14.70 -2.92
CA LEU A 183 -0.36 15.89 -3.06
C LEU A 183 -1.44 15.96 -1.96
N ALA A 184 -1.98 14.80 -1.55
CA ALA A 184 -3.02 14.72 -0.53
C ALA A 184 -2.53 15.16 0.87
N VAL A 185 -1.25 14.93 1.20
CA VAL A 185 -0.67 15.26 2.50
C VAL A 185 -0.64 16.77 2.79
N PRO A 186 0.01 17.63 1.98
CA PRO A 186 0.07 19.07 2.24
C PRO A 186 -1.31 19.70 2.15
N LEU A 187 -2.18 19.22 1.26
CA LEU A 187 -3.56 19.71 1.17
C LEU A 187 -4.32 19.47 2.47
N GLY A 188 -4.23 18.26 3.03
CA GLY A 188 -4.83 17.92 4.32
C GLY A 188 -4.28 18.79 5.46
N VAL A 189 -2.96 18.98 5.53
CA VAL A 189 -2.32 19.81 6.56
C VAL A 189 -2.76 21.27 6.47
N VAL A 190 -2.78 21.85 5.28
CA VAL A 190 -3.17 23.24 5.06
C VAL A 190 -4.64 23.46 5.43
N LEU A 191 -5.54 22.58 4.99
CA LEU A 191 -6.97 22.67 5.30
C LEU A 191 -7.25 22.53 6.81
N LEU A 192 -6.58 21.57 7.47
CA LEU A 192 -6.69 21.41 8.92
C LEU A 192 -6.13 22.62 9.68
N GLY A 193 -4.99 23.16 9.25
CA GLY A 193 -4.39 24.36 9.84
C GLY A 193 -5.29 25.60 9.72
N LEU A 194 -5.87 25.81 8.53
CA LEU A 194 -6.85 26.87 8.28
C LEU A 194 -8.06 26.74 9.20
N MET A 195 -8.67 25.56 9.27
CA MET A 195 -9.83 25.32 10.13
C MET A 195 -9.51 25.49 11.62
N ALA A 196 -8.33 25.03 12.07
CA ALA A 196 -7.88 25.23 13.44
C ALA A 196 -7.70 26.71 13.78
N SER A 197 -7.15 27.50 12.85
CA SER A 197 -6.98 28.93 13.01
C SER A 197 -8.32 29.67 13.13
N GLN A 198 -9.32 29.29 12.33
CA GLN A 198 -10.66 29.90 12.36
C GLN A 198 -11.40 29.59 13.67
N ARG A 199 -11.34 28.35 14.16
CA ARG A 199 -11.92 27.97 15.46
C ARG A 199 -11.25 28.66 16.65
N GLY A 200 -9.94 28.90 16.56
CA GLY A 200 -9.20 29.65 17.57
C GLY A 200 -9.60 31.13 17.64
N LEU A 201 -10.00 31.72 16.51
CA LEU A 201 -10.49 33.09 16.42
C LEU A 201 -11.93 33.23 16.96
N GLU A 202 -12.81 32.25 16.73
CA GLU A 202 -14.17 32.25 17.29
C GLU A 202 -14.18 32.19 18.82
N ARG A 203 -13.36 31.35 19.44
CA ARG A 203 -13.26 31.26 20.91
C ARG A 203 -12.70 32.49 21.61
N ARG A 204 -12.03 33.40 20.88
CA ARG A 204 -11.53 34.67 21.43
C ARG A 204 -12.55 35.81 21.32
N ARG A 205 -13.65 35.62 20.58
CA ARG A 205 -14.71 36.62 20.39
C ARG A 205 -15.94 36.40 21.28
N SER A 206 -16.06 35.23 21.91
CA SER A 206 -17.06 34.90 22.93
C SER A 206 -16.54 35.14 24.34
#